data_AF-A0A949YX33-F1
#
_entry.id   AF-A0A949YX33-F1
#
_cell.length_a   1.000
_cell.length_b   1.000
_cell.length_c   1.000
_cell.angle_alpha   90.00
_cell.angle_beta   90.00
_cell.angle_gamma   90.00
#
_symmetry.space_group_name_H-M   'P 1'
#
loop_
_entity.id
_entity.type
_entity.pdbx_description
1 polymer ?
#
loop_
_entity_poly.entity_id
_entity_poly.type
_entity_poly.pdbx_seq_one_letter_code
_entity_poly.pdbx_strand_id
1 'polypeptide(L)'
;MNGSEKVLRPARLKAEAVSESAPAAIGPATPNGHRNSNTDWGFPFKNPGRWAGRKKLPANSERRTPWVDMDAYDSARIAPRFVKSPVRIDEVLRHVLGIADDAGISRVDHPALAHELDEIRYVYPHARSLIVLIAEENKPSLQSRYLPTANHELYECEERLFKWSHEVIRYLKTLGAEGLTTTVGWPQEVSVRWPDKIWPLSHKLAAQAAGLGVIGTSRNFLHKRFGAYCLIDTVVTNLEFDESEYQRTNNPLDWNPCLECNLCVASCPTSAIKADGEFDFFACYNHTYRDSIPGFLDFARDLAEAKPRKFEHRWSDAEIAALWQSLAFRVEYRCFNCVATCPAEIHDAFHSDRAVRNDYFDQVLKPLTETRRDHEEQFVIDTPSARERLNIAPGSYRTPDDRDKPGQSGMVRLVQLPRIRVSNVDTMMRLMTYYFRPEEAQGLDFTCQMDLTGPGGGQWVMTVAQQRCRVQPGQTENSDLTIRCDAHLFLGIHRGERSAVKSLLTGKIKLMGRRELFLAFPRLFPVRPAEGLLAMLGWRLRQVWKRVHYKRSE
;
A
#
# COMPACT_ATOMS: atom_id res chain seq x y z
N MET A 1 -42.41 57.22 -37.81
CA MET A 1 -41.75 57.86 -36.66
C MET A 1 -41.46 56.77 -35.65
N ASN A 2 -40.26 56.21 -35.74
CA ASN A 2 -39.20 56.33 -34.72
C ASN A 2 -39.57 55.72 -33.37
N GLY A 3 -38.88 54.64 -33.01
CA GLY A 3 -38.95 54.09 -31.65
C GLY A 3 -38.36 52.68 -31.55
N SER A 4 -37.08 52.53 -31.87
CA SER A 4 -36.31 51.31 -31.59
C SER A 4 -36.20 51.10 -30.08
N GLU A 5 -36.87 50.08 -29.53
CA GLU A 5 -36.67 49.66 -28.13
C GLU A 5 -35.75 48.43 -28.07
N LYS A 6 -34.60 48.65 -27.45
CA LYS A 6 -33.50 47.70 -27.29
C LYS A 6 -33.91 46.54 -26.39
N VAL A 7 -33.65 45.32 -26.87
CA VAL A 7 -33.62 44.10 -26.07
C VAL A 7 -32.49 44.20 -25.04
N LEU A 8 -32.83 44.48 -23.79
CA LEU A 8 -31.92 44.40 -22.64
C LEU A 8 -31.94 42.98 -22.08
N ARG A 9 -30.85 42.24 -22.31
CA ARG A 9 -30.55 40.96 -21.67
C ARG A 9 -30.35 41.18 -20.16
N PRO A 10 -30.88 40.31 -19.28
CA PRO A 10 -30.59 40.41 -17.85
C PRO A 10 -29.11 40.15 -17.58
N ALA A 11 -28.52 41.05 -16.78
CA ALA A 11 -27.12 41.05 -16.39
C ALA A 11 -26.73 39.75 -15.69
N ARG A 12 -25.60 39.17 -16.11
CA ARG A 12 -24.90 38.12 -15.37
C ARG A 12 -24.50 38.68 -14.00
N LEU A 13 -25.15 38.23 -12.94
CA LEU A 13 -24.63 38.34 -11.58
C LEU A 13 -23.27 37.62 -11.55
N LYS A 14 -22.20 38.38 -11.29
CA LYS A 14 -20.88 37.86 -10.98
C LYS A 14 -21.02 37.09 -9.65
N ALA A 15 -20.76 35.79 -9.67
CA ALA A 15 -20.55 35.04 -8.45
C ALA A 15 -19.25 35.56 -7.81
N GLU A 16 -19.40 36.36 -6.76
CA GLU A 16 -18.32 36.68 -5.84
C GLU A 16 -17.87 35.39 -5.15
N ALA A 17 -16.55 35.23 -5.05
CA ALA A 17 -15.91 34.10 -4.41
C ALA A 17 -16.29 34.06 -2.93
N VAL A 18 -17.03 33.03 -2.52
CA VAL A 18 -17.19 32.69 -1.12
C VAL A 18 -15.92 31.96 -0.68
N SER A 19 -15.02 32.69 -0.03
CA SER A 19 -13.99 32.13 0.83
C SER A 19 -14.57 31.93 2.22
N GLU A 20 -14.98 30.71 2.56
CA GLU A 20 -15.13 30.29 3.95
C GLU A 20 -14.44 28.94 4.10
N SER A 21 -13.16 29.01 4.47
CA SER A 21 -12.45 27.90 5.09
C SER A 21 -13.10 27.63 6.44
N ALA A 22 -13.90 26.56 6.53
CA ALA A 22 -14.26 26.00 7.83
C ALA A 22 -12.96 25.66 8.58
N PRO A 23 -12.82 26.01 9.87
CA PRO A 23 -11.65 25.60 10.63
C PRO A 23 -11.70 24.08 10.79
N ALA A 24 -10.79 23.38 10.11
CA ALA A 24 -10.51 21.98 10.39
C ALA A 24 -10.19 21.85 11.88
N ALA A 25 -10.80 20.89 12.58
CA ALA A 25 -10.47 20.63 13.98
C ALA A 25 -9.00 20.18 14.06
N ILE A 26 -8.13 21.10 14.51
CA ILE A 26 -6.70 20.88 14.71
C ILE A 26 -6.53 20.28 16.11
N GLY A 27 -6.19 18.99 16.18
CA GLY A 27 -5.68 18.39 17.42
C GLY A 27 -4.31 18.98 17.81
N PRO A 28 -3.94 19.01 19.10
CA PRO A 28 -2.71 19.63 19.57
C PRO A 28 -1.45 18.91 19.06
N ALA A 29 -0.37 19.66 18.86
CA ALA A 29 0.95 19.13 18.47
C ALA A 29 1.59 18.33 19.62
N THR A 30 2.33 17.26 19.29
CA THR A 30 3.17 16.56 20.27
C THR A 30 4.34 17.46 20.72
N PRO A 31 4.89 17.27 21.93
CA PRO A 31 6.02 18.06 22.45
C PRO A 31 7.29 18.03 21.57
N ASN A 32 7.41 17.03 20.68
CA ASN A 32 8.56 16.85 19.78
C ASN A 32 8.30 17.33 18.34
N GLY A 33 7.21 18.06 18.08
CA GLY A 33 6.94 18.68 16.77
C GLY A 33 6.54 17.71 15.66
N HIS A 34 6.39 16.40 15.94
CA HIS A 34 5.91 15.42 14.99
C HIS A 34 4.38 15.24 15.15
N ARG A 35 3.63 15.68 14.14
CA ARG A 35 2.18 15.52 14.07
C ARG A 35 1.88 14.11 13.52
N ASN A 36 1.11 13.32 14.27
CA ASN A 36 0.34 12.21 13.72
C ASN A 36 -1.13 12.65 13.75
N SER A 37 -1.50 13.57 12.85
CA SER A 37 -2.90 13.93 12.62
C SER A 37 -3.47 13.03 11.52
N ASN A 38 -4.76 12.69 11.61
CA ASN A 38 -5.48 12.01 10.51
C ASN A 38 -5.47 12.84 9.20
N THR A 39 -5.02 14.10 9.24
CA THR A 39 -4.78 14.97 8.09
C THR A 39 -3.40 14.82 7.43
N ASP A 40 -2.46 14.07 8.02
CA ASP A 40 -1.10 13.89 7.49
C ASP A 40 -1.01 12.79 6.40
N TRP A 41 -2.10 12.05 6.18
CA TRP A 41 -2.28 11.22 4.98
C TRP A 41 -2.79 12.05 3.81
N GLY A 42 -1.93 12.90 3.25
CA GLY A 42 -2.16 13.39 1.90
C GLY A 42 -2.16 12.21 0.93
N PHE A 43 -3.35 11.78 0.47
CA PHE A 43 -3.44 10.86 -0.65
C PHE A 43 -2.64 11.48 -1.81
N PRO A 44 -1.61 10.80 -2.38
CA PRO A 44 -0.54 11.45 -3.14
C PRO A 44 -0.95 12.00 -4.52
N PHE A 45 -2.24 12.04 -4.83
CA PHE A 45 -2.76 12.54 -6.10
C PHE A 45 -3.89 13.54 -5.86
N LYS A 46 -3.79 14.73 -6.46
CA LYS A 46 -4.98 15.56 -6.71
C LYS A 46 -5.94 14.75 -7.58
N ASN A 47 -7.24 14.85 -7.31
CA ASN A 47 -8.28 14.31 -8.19
C ASN A 47 -7.95 14.65 -9.64
N PRO A 48 -7.83 13.67 -10.56
CA PRO A 48 -7.57 13.96 -11.96
C PRO A 48 -8.69 14.89 -12.45
N GLY A 49 -8.31 16.00 -13.07
CA GLY A 49 -9.29 16.92 -13.66
C GLY A 49 -10.20 16.17 -14.64
N ARG A 50 -11.46 16.59 -14.75
CA ARG A 50 -12.42 16.01 -15.70
C ARG A 50 -11.83 16.00 -17.11
N TRP A 51 -11.94 14.85 -17.78
CA TRP A 51 -11.48 14.64 -19.15
C TRP A 51 -12.23 15.53 -20.15
N ALA A 52 -11.49 16.13 -21.09
CA ALA A 52 -12.00 16.99 -22.15
C ALA A 52 -11.80 16.34 -23.55
N GLY A 53 -12.53 15.27 -23.85
CA GLY A 53 -12.99 14.94 -25.21
C GLY A 53 -12.05 14.28 -26.25
N ARG A 54 -12.61 13.20 -26.83
CA ARG A 54 -12.52 12.60 -28.20
C ARG A 54 -11.17 12.50 -28.94
N LYS A 55 -10.52 11.33 -28.83
CA LYS A 55 -9.76 10.69 -29.94
C LYS A 55 -9.92 9.16 -29.91
N LYS A 56 -10.07 8.53 -31.09
CA LYS A 56 -10.12 7.06 -31.27
C LYS A 56 -8.76 6.45 -30.88
N LEU A 57 -8.79 5.48 -29.97
CA LEU A 57 -7.61 4.82 -29.39
C LEU A 57 -7.31 3.47 -30.09
N PRO A 58 -6.03 3.06 -30.27
CA PRO A 58 -5.66 1.76 -30.82
C PRO A 58 -5.73 0.62 -29.78
N ALA A 59 -5.95 -0.61 -30.25
CA ALA A 59 -6.35 -1.78 -29.47
C ALA A 59 -5.38 -2.31 -28.39
N ASN A 60 -4.12 -1.84 -28.32
CA ASN A 60 -3.07 -2.50 -27.52
C ASN A 60 -2.35 -1.58 -26.50
N SER A 61 -3.02 -0.53 -26.03
CA SER A 61 -2.52 0.34 -24.95
C SER A 61 -3.63 0.67 -23.95
N GLU A 62 -3.96 -0.28 -23.09
CA GLU A 62 -4.84 -0.08 -21.93
C GLU A 62 -3.99 0.32 -20.72
N ARG A 63 -4.30 1.23 -19.78
CA ARG A 63 -5.37 2.20 -19.48
C ARG A 63 -4.80 3.12 -18.37
N ARG A 64 -5.19 4.41 -18.31
CA ARG A 64 -5.54 5.10 -17.05
C ARG A 64 -6.62 6.12 -17.37
N THR A 65 -7.85 5.68 -17.18
CA THR A 65 -9.03 6.50 -16.86
C THR A 65 -9.52 5.97 -15.49
N PRO A 66 -10.67 6.35 -14.89
CA PRO A 66 -11.25 5.52 -13.83
C PRO A 66 -11.16 4.04 -14.21
N TRP A 67 -10.97 3.20 -13.20
CA TRP A 67 -10.73 1.76 -13.24
C TRP A 67 -11.43 1.02 -14.40
N VAL A 68 -12.61 1.51 -14.76
CA VAL A 68 -13.24 1.39 -16.06
C VAL A 68 -13.75 2.80 -16.41
N ASP A 69 -13.65 3.23 -17.68
CA ASP A 69 -14.50 4.34 -18.11
C ASP A 69 -15.94 3.82 -17.98
N MET A 70 -16.60 4.16 -16.87
CA MET A 70 -17.93 3.68 -16.55
C MET A 70 -18.90 4.04 -17.68
N ASP A 71 -18.70 5.17 -18.37
CA ASP A 71 -19.50 5.55 -19.54
C ASP A 71 -19.20 4.67 -20.77
N ALA A 72 -18.02 4.06 -20.86
CA ALA A 72 -17.64 3.13 -21.93
C ALA A 72 -18.05 1.67 -21.67
N TYR A 73 -18.18 1.26 -20.40
CA TYR A 73 -18.55 -0.11 -20.02
C TYR A 73 -20.04 -0.24 -19.68
N ASP A 74 -20.62 0.76 -19.01
CA ASP A 74 -22.06 0.89 -18.79
C ASP A 74 -22.73 1.61 -19.97
N SER A 75 -22.49 1.11 -21.19
CA SER A 75 -23.26 1.55 -22.38
C SER A 75 -24.77 1.31 -22.22
N ALA A 76 -25.16 0.41 -21.30
CA ALA A 76 -26.53 0.14 -20.91
C ALA A 76 -27.14 1.22 -20.00
N ARG A 77 -26.32 2.08 -19.35
CA ARG A 77 -26.71 3.06 -18.33
C ARG A 77 -27.66 2.43 -17.31
N ILE A 78 -27.20 1.40 -16.59
CA ILE A 78 -28.02 0.75 -15.56
C ILE A 78 -28.46 1.83 -14.56
N ALA A 79 -29.74 2.24 -14.66
CA ALA A 79 -30.27 3.30 -13.83
C ALA A 79 -30.13 2.91 -12.35
N PRO A 80 -29.50 3.75 -11.51
CA PRO A 80 -29.29 3.42 -10.10
C PRO A 80 -30.64 3.20 -9.42
N ARG A 81 -30.86 1.99 -8.91
CA ARG A 81 -32.04 1.61 -8.14
C ARG A 81 -31.67 1.63 -6.67
N PHE A 82 -32.00 2.72 -6.00
CA PHE A 82 -31.81 2.86 -4.56
C PHE A 82 -33.14 2.72 -3.84
N VAL A 83 -33.03 2.27 -2.58
CA VAL A 83 -34.17 2.06 -1.70
C VAL A 83 -34.00 3.01 -0.53
N LYS A 84 -34.93 3.96 -0.39
CA LYS A 84 -34.98 4.80 0.81
C LYS A 84 -35.26 3.91 2.01
N SER A 85 -34.40 4.00 3.02
CA SER A 85 -34.53 3.16 4.21
C SER A 85 -35.85 3.44 4.92
N PRO A 86 -36.67 2.42 5.21
CA PRO A 86 -37.90 2.59 5.98
C PRO A 86 -37.63 2.78 7.48
N VAL A 87 -36.38 2.57 7.91
CA VAL A 87 -35.93 2.60 9.30
C VAL A 87 -34.70 3.49 9.47
N ARG A 88 -34.43 3.92 10.70
CA ARG A 88 -33.26 4.75 11.07
C ARG A 88 -31.97 3.93 11.04
N ILE A 89 -30.82 4.61 10.94
CA ILE A 89 -29.51 3.94 11.02
C ILE A 89 -29.36 3.14 12.32
N ASP A 90 -29.86 3.67 13.45
CA ASP A 90 -29.73 3.00 14.76
C ASP A 90 -30.45 1.66 14.81
N GLU A 91 -31.55 1.51 14.05
CA GLU A 91 -32.31 0.27 14.00
C GLU A 91 -31.58 -0.80 13.20
N VAL A 92 -31.00 -0.41 12.06
CA VAL A 92 -30.12 -1.27 11.27
C VAL A 92 -28.90 -1.67 12.09
N LEU A 93 -28.22 -0.72 12.73
CA LEU A 93 -27.07 -1.00 13.58
C LEU A 93 -27.44 -1.92 14.75
N ARG A 94 -28.60 -1.74 15.39
CA ARG A 94 -29.04 -2.65 16.46
C ARG A 94 -29.20 -4.09 15.97
N HIS A 95 -29.71 -4.30 14.76
CA HIS A 95 -29.80 -5.63 14.17
C HIS A 95 -28.40 -6.20 13.88
N VAL A 96 -27.54 -5.40 13.23
CA VAL A 96 -26.19 -5.81 12.83
C VAL A 96 -25.30 -6.10 14.04
N LEU A 97 -25.40 -5.31 15.12
CA LEU A 97 -24.69 -5.53 16.39
C LEU A 97 -25.21 -6.76 17.16
N GLY A 98 -26.37 -7.29 16.80
CA GLY A 98 -26.83 -8.60 17.28
C GLY A 98 -26.14 -9.77 16.57
N ILE A 99 -25.35 -9.51 15.53
CA ILE A 99 -24.70 -10.49 14.66
C ILE A 99 -23.16 -10.36 14.75
N ALA A 100 -22.62 -9.15 14.61
CA ALA A 100 -21.18 -8.87 14.56
C ALA A 100 -20.64 -8.24 15.86
N ASP A 101 -19.32 -8.32 16.10
CA ASP A 101 -18.68 -7.85 17.34
C ASP A 101 -18.70 -6.32 17.50
N ASP A 102 -18.62 -5.60 16.37
CA ASP A 102 -18.95 -4.17 16.24
C ASP A 102 -19.36 -3.87 14.79
N ALA A 103 -20.02 -2.74 14.57
CA ALA A 103 -20.47 -2.34 13.23
C ALA A 103 -20.69 -0.83 13.09
N GLY A 104 -20.57 -0.34 11.86
CA GLY A 104 -20.78 1.06 11.52
C GLY A 104 -21.37 1.22 10.13
N ILE A 105 -21.98 2.37 9.84
CA ILE A 105 -22.52 2.69 8.51
C ILE A 105 -21.91 3.99 8.02
N SER A 106 -21.40 3.98 6.79
CA SER A 106 -20.96 5.18 6.08
C SER A 106 -21.65 5.32 4.73
N ARG A 107 -21.68 6.54 4.20
CA ARG A 107 -22.19 6.80 2.86
C ARG A 107 -21.09 6.53 1.83
N VAL A 108 -21.47 6.00 0.67
CA VAL A 108 -20.49 5.57 -0.35
C VAL A 108 -19.65 6.73 -0.91
N ASP A 109 -20.19 7.93 -0.91
CA ASP A 109 -19.54 9.17 -1.40
C ASP A 109 -18.93 10.00 -0.25
N HIS A 110 -18.70 9.38 0.92
CA HIS A 110 -17.98 10.02 2.02
C HIS A 110 -16.64 10.58 1.48
N PRO A 111 -16.21 11.81 1.86
CA PRO A 111 -15.03 12.45 1.28
C PRO A 111 -13.75 11.59 1.32
N ALA A 112 -13.55 10.80 2.38
CA ALA A 112 -12.42 9.88 2.51
C ALA A 112 -12.42 8.74 1.46
N LEU A 113 -13.58 8.40 0.91
CA LEU A 113 -13.80 7.34 -0.08
C LEU A 113 -13.99 7.88 -1.50
N ALA A 114 -13.90 9.19 -1.71
CA ALA A 114 -14.16 9.81 -3.01
C ALA A 114 -13.30 9.23 -4.15
N HIS A 115 -12.07 8.81 -3.84
CA HIS A 115 -11.16 8.18 -4.80
C HIS A 115 -11.46 6.71 -5.08
N GLU A 116 -12.35 6.07 -4.31
CA GLU A 116 -12.78 4.68 -4.48
C GLU A 116 -14.21 4.55 -5.02
N LEU A 117 -14.98 5.66 -5.09
CA LEU A 117 -16.41 5.65 -5.43
C LEU A 117 -16.70 4.95 -6.78
N ASP A 118 -15.93 5.25 -7.81
CA ASP A 118 -16.12 4.62 -9.13
C ASP A 118 -15.83 3.11 -9.08
N GLU A 119 -14.90 2.68 -8.23
CA GLU A 119 -14.60 1.26 -8.04
C GLU A 119 -15.68 0.53 -7.25
N ILE A 120 -16.20 1.16 -6.20
CA ILE A 120 -17.35 0.61 -5.48
C ILE A 120 -18.54 0.46 -6.44
N ARG A 121 -18.78 1.44 -7.32
CA ARG A 121 -19.90 1.43 -8.28
C ARG A 121 -19.71 0.46 -9.45
N TYR A 122 -18.50 0.18 -9.86
CA TYR A 122 -18.30 -0.89 -10.84
C TYR A 122 -18.72 -2.24 -10.26
N VAL A 123 -18.43 -2.51 -8.98
CA VAL A 123 -18.86 -3.77 -8.34
C VAL A 123 -20.37 -3.77 -8.12
N TYR A 124 -20.90 -2.65 -7.62
CA TYR A 124 -22.32 -2.51 -7.39
C TYR A 124 -22.82 -1.12 -7.82
N PRO A 125 -23.38 -0.98 -9.05
CA PRO A 125 -23.80 0.32 -9.59
C PRO A 125 -24.84 1.05 -8.75
N HIS A 126 -25.57 0.31 -7.91
CA HIS A 126 -26.62 0.82 -7.04
C HIS A 126 -26.11 1.23 -5.65
N ALA A 127 -24.81 1.13 -5.38
CA ALA A 127 -24.23 1.44 -4.07
C ALA A 127 -24.60 2.85 -3.58
N ARG A 128 -25.09 2.92 -2.34
CA ARG A 128 -25.48 4.15 -1.62
C ARG A 128 -24.84 4.22 -0.24
N SER A 129 -24.81 3.10 0.48
CA SER A 129 -24.20 3.01 1.79
C SER A 129 -23.33 1.77 1.93
N LEU A 130 -22.43 1.83 2.91
CA LEU A 130 -21.48 0.80 3.28
C LEU A 130 -21.74 0.43 4.73
N ILE A 131 -22.16 -0.82 4.96
CA ILE A 131 -22.31 -1.38 6.31
C ILE A 131 -21.02 -2.14 6.62
N VAL A 132 -20.25 -1.62 7.55
CA VAL A 132 -18.95 -2.15 7.95
C VAL A 132 -19.13 -3.04 9.17
N LEU A 133 -18.59 -4.25 9.11
CA LEU A 133 -18.59 -5.24 10.18
C LEU A 133 -17.16 -5.41 10.72
N ILE A 134 -17.04 -5.50 12.03
CA ILE A 134 -15.80 -5.80 12.72
C ILE A 134 -15.90 -7.18 13.36
N ALA A 135 -14.88 -8.00 13.15
CA ALA A 135 -14.67 -9.24 13.88
C ALA A 135 -13.43 -9.10 14.76
N GLU A 136 -13.55 -9.44 16.05
CA GLU A 136 -12.43 -9.51 16.98
C GLU A 136 -11.61 -10.75 16.70
N GLU A 137 -10.30 -10.57 16.51
CA GLU A 137 -9.37 -11.69 16.39
C GLU A 137 -8.86 -12.13 17.77
N ASN A 138 -8.60 -13.43 17.93
CA ASN A 138 -8.00 -13.97 19.14
C ASN A 138 -6.57 -13.45 19.34
N LYS A 139 -6.38 -12.45 20.20
CA LYS A 139 -5.07 -11.87 20.51
C LYS A 139 -3.97 -12.90 20.82
N PRO A 140 -4.18 -13.92 21.69
CA PRO A 140 -3.17 -14.96 21.91
C PRO A 140 -2.75 -15.72 20.64
N SER A 141 -3.68 -15.99 19.71
CA SER A 141 -3.36 -16.59 18.40
C SER A 141 -2.39 -15.71 17.60
N LEU A 142 -2.64 -14.39 17.57
CA LEU A 142 -1.78 -13.42 16.86
C LEU A 142 -0.42 -13.24 17.54
N GLN A 143 -0.37 -13.40 18.86
CA GLN A 143 0.85 -13.36 19.67
C GLN A 143 1.57 -14.72 19.74
N SER A 144 1.03 -15.77 19.13
CA SER A 144 1.66 -17.09 19.14
C SER A 144 2.99 -17.08 18.38
N ARG A 145 3.99 -17.75 18.94
CA ARG A 145 5.25 -18.06 18.22
C ARG A 145 5.03 -19.11 17.12
N TYR A 146 3.94 -19.88 17.21
CA TYR A 146 3.54 -20.82 16.17
C TYR A 146 2.72 -20.09 15.10
N LEU A 147 3.40 -19.60 14.08
CA LEU A 147 2.83 -18.77 13.00
C LEU A 147 1.58 -19.35 12.31
N PRO A 148 1.44 -20.68 12.09
CA PRO A 148 0.22 -21.24 11.53
C PRO A 148 -1.04 -20.95 12.35
N THR A 149 -0.92 -20.80 13.68
CA THR A 149 -2.07 -20.40 14.54
C THR A 149 -2.60 -19.01 14.17
N ALA A 150 -1.72 -18.03 13.93
CA ALA A 150 -2.14 -16.69 13.54
C ALA A 150 -2.79 -16.68 12.15
N ASN A 151 -2.28 -17.47 11.21
CA ASN A 151 -2.91 -17.64 9.90
C ASN A 151 -4.29 -18.30 10.01
N HIS A 152 -4.42 -19.34 10.82
CA HIS A 152 -5.69 -20.02 11.02
C HIS A 152 -6.74 -19.09 11.66
N GLU A 153 -6.34 -18.30 12.66
CA GLU A 153 -7.20 -17.28 13.27
C GLU A 153 -7.74 -16.28 12.25
N LEU A 154 -6.88 -15.79 11.35
CA LEU A 154 -7.28 -14.89 10.26
C LEU A 154 -8.40 -15.53 9.41
N TYR A 155 -8.24 -16.79 9.03
CA TYR A 155 -9.21 -17.50 8.20
C TYR A 155 -10.54 -17.76 8.90
N GLU A 156 -10.52 -18.15 10.17
CA GLU A 156 -11.75 -18.35 10.95
C GLU A 156 -12.51 -17.03 11.11
N CYS A 157 -11.79 -15.92 11.35
CA CYS A 157 -12.37 -14.58 11.40
C CYS A 157 -12.96 -14.15 10.05
N GLU A 158 -12.26 -14.40 8.94
CA GLU A 158 -12.79 -14.15 7.58
C GLU A 158 -14.09 -14.93 7.33
N GLU A 159 -14.12 -16.23 7.66
CA GLU A 159 -15.32 -17.06 7.48
C GLU A 159 -16.50 -16.58 8.32
N ARG A 160 -16.23 -16.13 9.54
CA ARG A 160 -17.24 -15.56 10.43
C ARG A 160 -17.81 -14.26 9.84
N LEU A 161 -16.95 -13.37 9.35
CA LEU A 161 -17.38 -12.14 8.67
C LEU A 161 -18.25 -12.43 7.45
N PHE A 162 -17.88 -13.38 6.59
CA PHE A 162 -18.70 -13.73 5.42
C PHE A 162 -20.09 -14.25 5.81
N LYS A 163 -20.18 -15.08 6.86
CA LYS A 163 -21.46 -15.57 7.39
C LYS A 163 -22.32 -14.40 7.88
N TRP A 164 -21.75 -13.50 8.67
CA TRP A 164 -22.43 -12.30 9.17
C TRP A 164 -22.88 -11.38 8.04
N SER A 165 -22.03 -11.11 7.06
CA SER A 165 -22.39 -10.32 5.88
C SER A 165 -23.58 -10.89 5.12
N HIS A 166 -23.68 -12.22 4.97
CA HIS A 166 -24.86 -12.86 4.37
C HIS A 166 -26.13 -12.71 5.22
N GLU A 167 -26.02 -12.71 6.54
CA GLU A 167 -27.14 -12.42 7.43
C GLU A 167 -27.60 -10.97 7.33
N VAL A 168 -26.67 -10.02 7.29
CA VAL A 168 -26.96 -8.61 7.06
C VAL A 168 -27.63 -8.40 5.70
N ILE A 169 -27.14 -9.04 4.63
CA ILE A 169 -27.78 -8.98 3.31
C ILE A 169 -29.20 -9.56 3.35
N ARG A 170 -29.44 -10.63 4.12
CA ARG A 170 -30.79 -11.18 4.30
C ARG A 170 -31.71 -10.21 5.02
N TYR A 171 -31.20 -9.51 6.04
CA TYR A 171 -31.93 -8.44 6.72
C TYR A 171 -32.23 -7.26 5.78
N LEU A 172 -31.26 -6.81 4.98
CA LEU A 172 -31.48 -5.74 4.00
C LEU A 172 -32.63 -6.05 3.03
N LYS A 173 -32.80 -7.33 2.64
CA LYS A 173 -33.93 -7.77 1.81
C LYS A 173 -35.29 -7.55 2.47
N THR A 174 -35.39 -7.66 3.80
CA THR A 174 -36.67 -7.40 4.49
C THR A 174 -37.03 -5.91 4.48
N LEU A 175 -36.03 -5.03 4.33
CA LEU A 175 -36.21 -3.59 4.12
C LEU A 175 -36.44 -3.21 2.65
N GLY A 176 -36.55 -4.21 1.76
CA GLY A 176 -36.70 -4.02 0.31
C GLY A 176 -35.41 -3.66 -0.42
N ALA A 177 -34.27 -3.61 0.28
CA ALA A 177 -32.96 -3.30 -0.27
C ALA A 177 -32.19 -4.57 -0.68
N GLU A 178 -31.09 -4.35 -1.39
CA GLU A 178 -30.16 -5.35 -1.84
C GLU A 178 -28.74 -4.96 -1.43
N GLY A 179 -27.85 -5.94 -1.39
CA GLY A 179 -26.44 -5.69 -1.13
C GLY A 179 -25.60 -6.91 -1.45
N LEU A 180 -24.29 -6.68 -1.48
CA LEU A 180 -23.28 -7.71 -1.63
C LEU A 180 -22.13 -7.42 -0.68
N THR A 181 -21.39 -8.47 -0.34
CA THR A 181 -20.03 -8.33 0.18
C THR A 181 -19.04 -8.69 -0.93
N THR A 182 -17.86 -8.10 -0.88
CA THR A 182 -16.75 -8.41 -1.78
C THR A 182 -15.91 -9.54 -1.20
N THR A 183 -14.62 -9.30 -0.97
CA THR A 183 -13.74 -10.21 -0.24
C THR A 183 -12.95 -9.44 0.81
N VAL A 184 -12.90 -9.95 2.04
CA VAL A 184 -12.10 -9.38 3.15
C VAL A 184 -10.61 -9.43 2.82
N GLY A 185 -10.19 -10.53 2.19
CA GLY A 185 -8.84 -10.80 1.73
C GLY A 185 -8.86 -11.46 0.36
N TRP A 186 -8.51 -12.74 0.30
CA TRP A 186 -8.45 -13.53 -0.93
C TRP A 186 -9.76 -14.31 -1.17
N PRO A 187 -10.16 -14.60 -2.43
CA PRO A 187 -9.52 -14.22 -3.70
C PRO A 187 -9.74 -12.75 -4.08
N GLN A 188 -8.89 -12.26 -5.00
CA GLN A 188 -8.96 -10.91 -5.57
C GLN A 188 -8.78 -10.97 -7.09
N GLU A 189 -9.01 -9.87 -7.81
CA GLU A 189 -8.94 -9.82 -9.28
C GLU A 189 -7.50 -9.79 -9.83
N VAL A 190 -6.65 -10.72 -9.37
CA VAL A 190 -5.23 -10.79 -9.75
C VAL A 190 -5.06 -11.00 -11.25
N SER A 191 -5.87 -11.87 -11.87
CA SER A 191 -5.73 -12.19 -13.30
C SER A 191 -6.06 -11.03 -14.24
N VAL A 192 -6.82 -10.04 -13.75
CA VAL A 192 -7.31 -8.91 -14.56
C VAL A 192 -6.60 -7.61 -14.19
N ARG A 193 -6.38 -7.37 -12.89
CA ARG A 193 -5.95 -6.06 -12.36
C ARG A 193 -4.51 -6.04 -11.86
N TRP A 194 -3.85 -7.18 -11.70
CA TRP A 194 -2.47 -7.21 -11.19
C TRP A 194 -1.51 -6.52 -12.18
N PRO A 195 -0.56 -5.70 -11.71
CA PRO A 195 -0.20 -5.42 -10.31
C PRO A 195 -0.72 -4.09 -9.77
N ASP A 196 -1.82 -3.59 -10.31
CA ASP A 196 -2.48 -2.40 -9.79
C ASP A 196 -3.32 -2.76 -8.54
N LYS A 197 -4.21 -1.88 -8.12
CA LYS A 197 -5.23 -2.17 -7.12
C LYS A 197 -6.09 -3.35 -7.61
N ILE A 198 -6.05 -4.49 -6.92
CA ILE A 198 -6.76 -5.75 -7.28
C ILE A 198 -8.05 -5.97 -6.46
N TRP A 199 -8.37 -5.04 -5.57
CA TRP A 199 -9.58 -5.01 -4.74
C TRP A 199 -10.45 -3.79 -5.12
N PRO A 200 -11.77 -3.83 -4.88
CA PRO A 200 -12.65 -2.72 -5.28
C PRO A 200 -12.73 -1.58 -4.26
N LEU A 201 -12.59 -1.87 -2.97
CA LEU A 201 -12.71 -0.88 -1.90
C LEU A 201 -11.73 -1.18 -0.77
N SER A 202 -11.33 -0.15 -0.03
CA SER A 202 -10.51 -0.30 1.16
C SER A 202 -11.40 -0.45 2.38
N HIS A 203 -11.47 -1.67 2.93
CA HIS A 203 -12.23 -1.94 4.17
C HIS A 203 -11.78 -1.04 5.32
N LYS A 204 -10.47 -0.74 5.41
CA LYS A 204 -9.90 0.15 6.43
C LYS A 204 -10.42 1.59 6.30
N LEU A 205 -10.51 2.12 5.07
CA LEU A 205 -11.03 3.47 4.84
C LEU A 205 -12.54 3.52 5.10
N ALA A 206 -13.28 2.47 4.73
CA ALA A 206 -14.71 2.36 5.02
C ALA A 206 -14.97 2.32 6.53
N ALA A 207 -14.20 1.56 7.30
CA ALA A 207 -14.31 1.49 8.75
C ALA A 207 -13.97 2.81 9.45
N GLN A 208 -12.93 3.51 8.99
CA GLN A 208 -12.60 4.84 9.49
C GLN A 208 -13.69 5.86 9.14
N ALA A 209 -14.22 5.81 7.91
CA ALA A 209 -15.34 6.66 7.48
C ALA A 209 -16.66 6.36 8.20
N ALA A 210 -16.79 5.20 8.83
CA ALA A 210 -17.90 4.81 9.69
C ALA A 210 -17.64 5.07 11.19
N GLY A 211 -16.51 5.71 11.54
CA GLY A 211 -16.20 6.10 12.92
C GLY A 211 -15.77 4.96 13.85
N LEU A 212 -15.35 3.81 13.31
CA LEU A 212 -15.03 2.62 14.12
C LEU A 212 -13.60 2.60 14.69
N GLY A 213 -12.71 3.44 14.15
CA GLY A 213 -11.30 3.40 14.47
C GLY A 213 -10.46 4.28 13.56
N VAL A 214 -9.14 4.13 13.62
CA VAL A 214 -8.16 4.90 12.84
C VAL A 214 -7.13 4.01 12.17
N ILE A 215 -6.53 4.48 11.08
CA ILE A 215 -5.38 3.81 10.48
C ILE A 215 -4.10 4.22 11.21
N GLY A 216 -3.48 3.28 11.93
CA GLY A 216 -2.28 3.52 12.71
C GLY A 216 -0.99 3.60 11.88
N THR A 217 0.14 3.91 12.55
CA THR A 217 1.47 4.02 11.93
C THR A 217 1.89 2.77 11.16
N SER A 218 1.46 1.59 11.61
CA SER A 218 1.71 0.31 10.94
C SER A 218 0.92 0.11 9.64
N ARG A 219 0.04 1.05 9.27
CA ARG A 219 -0.98 0.94 8.21
C ARG A 219 -2.11 -0.05 8.51
N ASN A 220 -2.15 -0.64 9.70
CA ASN A 220 -3.30 -1.41 10.14
C ASN A 220 -4.39 -0.50 10.69
N PHE A 221 -5.62 -0.94 10.51
CA PHE A 221 -6.75 -0.31 11.15
C PHE A 221 -6.72 -0.69 12.63
N LEU A 222 -6.94 0.29 13.49
CA LEU A 222 -7.00 0.13 14.92
C LEU A 222 -8.44 0.42 15.34
N HIS A 223 -9.13 -0.61 15.81
CA HIS A 223 -10.49 -0.49 16.32
C HIS A 223 -10.46 0.09 17.74
N LYS A 224 -11.43 0.95 18.07
CA LYS A 224 -11.54 1.61 19.39
C LYS A 224 -11.56 0.63 20.58
N ARG A 225 -12.09 -0.59 20.38
CA ARG A 225 -12.20 -1.63 21.42
C ARG A 225 -11.18 -2.75 21.30
N PHE A 226 -10.88 -3.17 20.07
CA PHE A 226 -10.07 -4.38 19.81
C PHE A 226 -8.63 -4.05 19.39
N GLY A 227 -8.29 -2.76 19.28
CA GLY A 227 -6.97 -2.33 18.85
C GLY A 227 -6.64 -2.87 17.47
N ALA A 228 -5.47 -3.48 17.31
CA ALA A 228 -5.06 -4.07 16.04
C ALA A 228 -5.65 -5.47 15.78
N TYR A 229 -6.29 -6.10 16.77
CA TYR A 229 -6.79 -7.48 16.72
C TYR A 229 -8.21 -7.52 16.15
N CYS A 230 -8.35 -7.09 14.90
CA CYS A 230 -9.64 -7.09 14.23
C CYS A 230 -9.53 -7.24 12.72
N LEU A 231 -10.52 -7.91 12.14
CA LEU A 231 -10.79 -7.93 10.71
C LEU A 231 -12.06 -7.17 10.36
N ILE A 232 -12.13 -6.77 9.09
CA ILE A 232 -13.15 -5.85 8.59
C ILE A 232 -13.76 -6.46 7.34
N ASP A 233 -15.09 -6.55 7.30
CA ASP A 233 -15.83 -6.73 6.05
C ASP A 233 -16.77 -5.55 5.81
N THR A 234 -17.13 -5.33 4.55
CA THR A 234 -18.02 -4.24 4.15
C THR A 234 -19.10 -4.76 3.22
N VAL A 235 -20.35 -4.72 3.69
CA VAL A 235 -21.53 -4.93 2.85
C VAL A 235 -21.82 -3.63 2.10
N VAL A 236 -21.74 -3.69 0.76
CA VAL A 236 -22.10 -2.61 -0.16
C VAL A 236 -23.59 -2.74 -0.48
N THR A 237 -24.40 -1.72 -0.23
CA THR A 237 -25.86 -1.79 -0.39
C THR A 237 -26.45 -0.56 -1.09
N ASN A 238 -27.62 -0.76 -1.69
CA ASN A 238 -28.42 0.31 -2.32
C ASN A 238 -29.40 0.97 -1.34
N LEU A 239 -29.38 0.56 -0.07
CA LEU A 239 -30.12 1.20 1.00
C LEU A 239 -29.56 2.61 1.22
N GLU A 240 -30.43 3.61 1.11
CA GLU A 240 -30.10 5.03 1.26
C GLU A 240 -30.78 5.60 2.50
N PHE A 241 -30.00 6.27 3.34
CA PHE A 241 -30.49 7.05 4.48
C PHE A 241 -30.47 8.54 4.14
N ASP A 242 -31.22 9.33 4.88
CA ASP A 242 -31.18 10.79 4.75
C ASP A 242 -29.89 11.36 5.37
N GLU A 243 -29.42 12.51 4.86
CA GLU A 243 -28.17 13.14 5.30
C GLU A 243 -28.09 13.34 6.81
N SER A 244 -29.22 13.74 7.42
CA SER A 244 -29.31 13.96 8.88
C SER A 244 -29.01 12.70 9.68
N GLU A 245 -29.29 11.51 9.14
CA GLU A 245 -28.98 10.25 9.83
C GLU A 245 -27.47 9.99 9.83
N TYR A 246 -26.79 10.19 8.69
CA TYR A 246 -25.33 10.05 8.62
C TYR A 246 -24.62 11.04 9.54
N GLN A 247 -25.03 12.31 9.55
CA GLN A 247 -24.43 13.33 10.42
C GLN A 247 -24.61 12.98 11.91
N ARG A 248 -25.73 12.35 12.26
CA ARG A 248 -26.02 11.96 13.63
C ARG A 248 -25.20 10.77 14.11
N THR A 249 -24.89 9.82 13.22
CA THR A 249 -24.18 8.58 13.58
C THR A 249 -22.69 8.63 13.28
N ASN A 250 -22.24 9.54 12.41
CA ASN A 250 -20.86 9.61 11.94
C ASN A 250 -20.07 10.75 12.59
N ASN A 251 -19.92 10.68 13.92
CA ASN A 251 -19.09 11.65 14.64
C ASN A 251 -17.60 11.39 14.39
N PRO A 252 -16.80 12.42 14.09
CA PRO A 252 -15.34 12.28 14.01
C PRO A 252 -14.80 11.62 15.28
N LEU A 253 -14.07 10.53 15.11
CA LEU A 253 -13.46 9.83 16.22
C LEU A 253 -12.25 10.63 16.73
N ASP A 254 -12.37 11.23 17.92
CA ASP A 254 -11.27 11.88 18.63
C ASP A 254 -10.46 10.87 19.45
N TRP A 255 -9.85 9.91 18.75
CA TRP A 255 -9.05 8.86 19.34
C TRP A 255 -7.92 8.46 18.40
N ASN A 256 -6.67 8.53 18.88
CA ASN A 256 -5.51 8.07 18.13
C ASN A 256 -4.47 7.45 19.08
N PRO A 257 -4.36 6.10 19.11
CA PRO A 257 -3.49 5.42 20.06
C PRO A 257 -2.01 5.43 19.66
N CYS A 258 -1.67 6.03 18.50
CA CYS A 258 -0.31 6.03 17.97
C CYS A 258 0.53 7.23 18.43
N LEU A 259 -0.06 8.22 19.11
CA LEU A 259 0.68 9.36 19.63
C LEU A 259 1.73 8.87 20.65
N GLU A 260 3.01 9.08 20.33
CA GLU A 260 4.17 8.74 21.19
C GLU A 260 4.50 7.24 21.37
N CYS A 261 3.82 6.34 20.66
CA CYS A 261 3.97 4.88 20.87
C CYS A 261 5.15 4.25 20.09
N ASN A 262 5.11 4.27 18.76
CA ASN A 262 6.15 3.72 17.85
C ASN A 262 6.58 2.25 18.06
N LEU A 263 5.82 1.41 18.77
CA LEU A 263 6.23 0.01 19.00
C LEU A 263 6.30 -0.82 17.71
N CYS A 264 5.37 -0.60 16.78
CA CYS A 264 5.41 -1.27 15.47
C CYS A 264 6.65 -0.91 14.64
N VAL A 265 7.21 0.29 14.83
CA VAL A 265 8.47 0.71 14.20
C VAL A 265 9.63 -0.08 14.81
N ALA A 266 9.67 -0.18 16.14
CA ALA A 266 10.72 -0.89 16.87
C ALA A 266 10.70 -2.41 16.63
N SER A 267 9.50 -2.99 16.47
CA SER A 267 9.30 -4.43 16.34
C SER A 267 9.37 -4.93 14.89
N CYS A 268 9.30 -4.07 13.88
CA CYS A 268 9.28 -4.50 12.48
C CYS A 268 10.59 -5.20 12.08
N PRO A 269 10.58 -6.51 11.71
CA PRO A 269 11.81 -7.26 11.40
C PRO A 269 12.53 -6.74 10.15
N THR A 270 11.79 -6.27 9.15
CA THR A 270 12.35 -5.73 7.90
C THR A 270 12.49 -4.22 7.89
N SER A 271 12.21 -3.54 9.01
CA SER A 271 12.22 -2.08 9.11
C SER A 271 11.34 -1.41 8.05
N ALA A 272 10.23 -2.04 7.66
CA ALA A 272 9.30 -1.52 6.65
C ALA A 272 8.52 -0.31 7.16
N ILE A 273 8.23 -0.25 8.46
CA ILE A 273 7.51 0.85 9.11
C ILE A 273 8.53 1.85 9.63
N LYS A 274 8.40 3.14 9.28
CA LYS A 274 9.34 4.20 9.68
C LYS A 274 8.70 5.16 10.70
N ALA A 275 9.53 5.74 11.57
CA ALA A 275 9.08 6.67 12.61
C ALA A 275 8.53 8.00 12.06
N ASP A 276 8.87 8.34 10.81
CA ASP A 276 8.39 9.54 10.11
C ASP A 276 7.10 9.31 9.32
N GLY A 277 6.46 8.13 9.46
CA GLY A 277 5.23 7.74 8.76
C GLY A 277 5.45 7.09 7.39
N GLU A 278 6.67 7.05 6.88
CA GLU A 278 6.98 6.34 5.63
C GLU A 278 6.80 4.83 5.80
N PHE A 279 6.47 4.16 4.69
CA PHE A 279 6.27 2.71 4.66
C PHE A 279 6.92 2.09 3.42
N ASP A 280 7.92 1.24 3.63
CA ASP A 280 8.54 0.46 2.56
C ASP A 280 7.65 -0.76 2.24
N PHE A 281 6.73 -0.53 1.29
CA PHE A 281 5.80 -1.56 0.84
C PHE A 281 6.51 -2.83 0.40
N PHE A 282 7.59 -2.73 -0.38
CA PHE A 282 8.24 -3.93 -0.89
C PHE A 282 9.04 -4.67 0.19
N ALA A 283 9.59 -3.99 1.19
CA ALA A 283 10.23 -4.66 2.32
C ALA A 283 9.22 -5.47 3.15
N CYS A 284 8.01 -4.94 3.38
CA CYS A 284 6.94 -5.69 4.04
C CYS A 284 6.42 -6.81 3.12
N TYR A 285 6.07 -6.48 1.87
CA TYR A 285 5.46 -7.39 0.91
C TYR A 285 6.34 -8.62 0.63
N ASN A 286 7.64 -8.46 0.40
CA ASN A 286 8.52 -9.59 0.11
C ASN A 286 8.84 -10.46 1.34
N HIS A 287 8.55 -9.99 2.55
CA HIS A 287 8.74 -10.76 3.77
C HIS A 287 7.44 -11.40 4.21
N THR A 288 6.40 -10.60 4.46
CA THR A 288 5.09 -11.07 4.92
C THR A 288 4.44 -12.00 3.90
N TYR A 289 4.44 -11.65 2.61
CA TYR A 289 3.83 -12.47 1.56
C TYR A 289 4.84 -13.39 0.87
N ARG A 290 5.99 -13.67 1.49
CA ARG A 290 7.06 -14.43 0.82
C ARG A 290 6.56 -15.76 0.27
N ASP A 291 5.73 -16.48 1.00
CA ASP A 291 5.21 -17.78 0.59
C ASP A 291 3.98 -17.66 -0.34
N SER A 292 3.73 -16.47 -0.88
CA SER A 292 2.60 -16.14 -1.75
C SER A 292 3.09 -15.58 -3.10
N ILE A 293 2.37 -14.63 -3.71
CA ILE A 293 2.69 -14.04 -5.02
C ILE A 293 4.18 -13.66 -5.22
N PRO A 294 4.85 -12.91 -4.33
CA PRO A 294 6.24 -12.51 -4.59
C PRO A 294 7.21 -13.70 -4.63
N GLY A 295 7.11 -14.66 -3.71
CA GLY A 295 7.97 -15.84 -3.75
C GLY A 295 7.64 -16.77 -4.89
N PHE A 296 6.36 -16.96 -5.22
CA PHE A 296 5.97 -17.77 -6.37
C PHE A 296 6.49 -17.20 -7.69
N LEU A 297 6.39 -15.88 -7.89
CA LEU A 297 6.92 -15.22 -9.08
C LEU A 297 8.45 -15.30 -9.15
N ASP A 298 9.15 -15.18 -8.01
CA ASP A 298 10.59 -15.41 -7.95
C ASP A 298 10.95 -16.86 -8.29
N PHE A 299 10.25 -17.82 -7.71
CA PHE A 299 10.46 -19.26 -7.92
C PHE A 299 10.31 -19.61 -9.39
N ALA A 300 9.20 -19.20 -10.01
CA ALA A 300 8.92 -19.47 -11.41
C ALA A 300 9.97 -18.86 -12.35
N ARG A 301 10.46 -17.65 -12.04
CA ARG A 301 11.51 -16.98 -12.83
C ARG A 301 12.86 -17.65 -12.67
N ASP A 302 13.26 -17.99 -11.45
CA ASP A 302 14.52 -18.65 -11.20
C ASP A 302 14.53 -20.06 -11.80
N LEU A 303 13.41 -20.79 -11.70
CA LEU A 303 13.26 -22.10 -12.33
C LEU A 303 13.41 -22.01 -13.85
N ALA A 304 12.89 -20.95 -14.48
CA ALA A 304 12.97 -20.75 -15.93
C ALA A 304 14.32 -20.20 -16.42
N GLU A 305 15.00 -19.35 -15.62
CA GLU A 305 16.14 -18.55 -16.09
C GLU A 305 17.48 -18.89 -15.41
N ALA A 306 17.48 -19.51 -14.22
CA ALA A 306 18.71 -19.78 -13.48
C ALA A 306 19.40 -21.07 -13.94
N LYS A 307 20.73 -21.12 -13.79
CA LYS A 307 21.48 -22.37 -13.95
C LYS A 307 21.10 -23.33 -12.81
N PRO A 308 21.00 -24.66 -13.04
CA PRO A 308 20.56 -25.62 -12.01
C PRO A 308 21.23 -25.46 -10.65
N ARG A 309 22.58 -25.39 -10.62
CA ARG A 309 23.34 -25.16 -9.37
C ARG A 309 22.96 -23.85 -8.67
N LYS A 310 22.70 -22.78 -9.43
CA LYS A 310 22.31 -21.48 -8.86
C LYS A 310 20.91 -21.53 -8.27
N PHE A 311 20.02 -22.34 -8.84
CA PHE A 311 18.68 -22.56 -8.31
C PHE A 311 18.74 -23.28 -6.96
N GLU A 312 19.47 -24.40 -6.86
CA GLU A 312 19.67 -25.16 -5.62
C GLU A 312 20.32 -24.33 -4.49
N HIS A 313 21.23 -23.42 -4.85
CA HIS A 313 21.82 -22.49 -3.87
C HIS A 313 20.85 -21.40 -3.41
N ARG A 314 19.82 -21.10 -4.21
CA ARG A 314 18.85 -20.06 -3.88
C ARG A 314 17.68 -20.64 -3.11
N TRP A 315 17.06 -21.73 -3.57
CA TRP A 315 15.83 -22.28 -2.99
C TRP A 315 16.11 -23.49 -2.10
N SER A 316 15.63 -23.45 -0.86
CA SER A 316 15.64 -24.64 0.02
C SER A 316 14.36 -25.45 -0.14
N ASP A 317 14.43 -26.76 0.19
CA ASP A 317 13.25 -27.63 0.19
C ASP A 317 12.14 -27.09 1.10
N ALA A 318 12.50 -26.50 2.25
CA ALA A 318 11.55 -25.90 3.18
C ALA A 318 10.78 -24.71 2.59
N GLU A 319 11.43 -23.85 1.81
CA GLU A 319 10.73 -22.76 1.12
C GLU A 319 9.83 -23.26 0.00
N ILE A 320 10.29 -24.26 -0.76
CA ILE A 320 9.49 -24.85 -1.83
C ILE A 320 8.25 -25.53 -1.24
N ALA A 321 8.41 -26.23 -0.11
CA ALA A 321 7.30 -26.83 0.62
C ALA A 321 6.34 -25.77 1.19
N ALA A 322 6.84 -24.66 1.74
CA ALA A 322 6.00 -23.55 2.21
C ALA A 322 5.20 -22.90 1.07
N LEU A 323 5.82 -22.67 -0.09
CA LEU A 323 5.13 -22.22 -1.30
C LEU A 323 4.04 -23.21 -1.73
N TRP A 324 4.34 -24.51 -1.73
CA TRP A 324 3.36 -25.54 -2.05
C TRP A 324 2.16 -25.50 -1.08
N GLN A 325 2.41 -25.37 0.23
CA GLN A 325 1.36 -25.30 1.25
C GLN A 325 0.43 -24.09 1.01
N SER A 326 1.02 -22.91 0.82
CA SER A 326 0.26 -21.68 0.54
C SER A 326 -0.56 -21.76 -0.74
N LEU A 327 -0.04 -22.43 -1.78
CA LEU A 327 -0.77 -22.65 -3.04
C LEU A 327 -1.87 -23.71 -2.94
N ALA A 328 -1.67 -24.75 -2.11
CA ALA A 328 -2.60 -25.87 -1.98
C ALA A 328 -3.77 -25.59 -1.03
N PHE A 329 -3.56 -24.72 -0.03
CA PHE A 329 -4.55 -24.42 1.00
C PHE A 329 -5.07 -22.99 0.88
N ARG A 330 -4.38 -22.02 1.49
CA ARG A 330 -4.73 -20.60 1.49
C ARG A 330 -3.45 -19.77 1.62
N VAL A 331 -3.55 -18.47 1.29
CA VAL A 331 -2.43 -17.52 1.26
C VAL A 331 -1.79 -17.37 2.63
N GLU A 332 -0.59 -17.91 2.82
CA GLU A 332 0.12 -17.80 4.09
C GLU A 332 0.92 -16.51 4.25
N TYR A 333 0.79 -15.92 5.44
CA TYR A 333 1.52 -14.76 5.90
C TYR A 333 2.65 -15.17 6.85
N ARG A 334 3.85 -14.67 6.61
CA ARG A 334 5.02 -14.92 7.46
C ARG A 334 5.17 -13.99 8.67
N CYS A 335 4.43 -12.88 8.69
CA CYS A 335 4.64 -11.87 9.72
C CYS A 335 3.32 -11.18 10.11
N PHE A 336 3.05 -11.19 11.42
CA PHE A 336 1.98 -10.42 12.06
C PHE A 336 2.52 -9.47 13.13
N ASN A 337 3.84 -9.24 13.18
CA ASN A 337 4.49 -8.69 14.38
C ASN A 337 3.97 -7.29 14.77
N CYS A 338 3.66 -6.45 13.80
CA CYS A 338 3.11 -5.12 14.06
C CYS A 338 1.66 -5.13 14.59
N VAL A 339 0.90 -6.19 14.35
CA VAL A 339 -0.41 -6.45 14.97
C VAL A 339 -0.20 -7.05 16.35
N ALA A 340 0.60 -8.12 16.43
CA ALA A 340 0.87 -8.87 17.66
C ALA A 340 1.43 -8.02 18.81
N THR A 341 2.21 -6.99 18.49
CA THR A 341 2.87 -6.10 19.47
C THR A 341 2.18 -4.74 19.65
N CYS A 342 1.02 -4.53 19.04
CA CYS A 342 0.25 -3.30 19.19
C CYS A 342 -0.57 -3.32 20.49
N PRO A 343 -0.45 -2.32 21.38
CA PRO A 343 -1.23 -2.25 22.62
C PRO A 343 -2.48 -1.34 22.49
N ALA A 344 -2.99 -1.11 21.29
CA ALA A 344 -4.01 -0.10 21.03
C ALA A 344 -5.34 -0.36 21.77
N GLU A 345 -5.69 -1.63 22.01
CA GLU A 345 -6.84 -2.09 22.78
C GLU A 345 -6.73 -1.78 24.28
N ILE A 346 -5.51 -1.61 24.78
CA ILE A 346 -5.22 -1.19 26.16
C ILE A 346 -4.59 0.20 26.20
N HIS A 347 -4.79 1.03 25.17
CA HIS A 347 -4.09 2.31 25.00
C HIS A 347 -4.11 3.18 26.26
N ASP A 348 -5.29 3.41 26.86
CA ASP A 348 -5.43 4.26 28.04
C ASP A 348 -4.53 3.76 29.19
N ALA A 349 -4.63 2.48 29.53
CA ALA A 349 -3.82 1.86 30.59
C ALA A 349 -2.32 1.82 30.23
N PHE A 350 -1.98 1.54 28.97
CA PHE A 350 -0.60 1.48 28.49
C PHE A 350 0.12 2.83 28.60
N HIS A 351 -0.61 3.93 28.36
CA HIS A 351 -0.05 5.27 28.48
C HIS A 351 -0.10 5.81 29.92
N SER A 352 -1.18 5.55 30.67
CA SER A 352 -1.35 6.09 32.02
C SER A 352 -0.59 5.33 33.11
N ASP A 353 -0.36 4.02 32.94
CA ASP A 353 0.25 3.16 33.98
C ASP A 353 1.61 2.60 33.53
N ARG A 354 2.65 2.95 34.29
CA ARG A 354 4.01 2.49 34.06
C ARG A 354 4.18 0.98 34.29
N ALA A 355 3.46 0.39 35.25
CA ALA A 355 3.54 -1.03 35.55
C ALA A 355 2.97 -1.85 34.38
N VAL A 356 1.78 -1.49 33.88
CA VAL A 356 1.16 -2.10 32.70
C VAL A 356 2.08 -2.02 31.49
N ARG A 357 2.68 -0.85 31.24
CA ARG A 357 3.61 -0.66 30.11
C ARG A 357 4.87 -1.53 30.22
N ASN A 358 5.49 -1.57 31.40
CA ASN A 358 6.68 -2.40 31.62
C ASN A 358 6.36 -3.88 31.44
N ASP A 359 5.23 -4.33 31.99
CA ASP A 359 4.77 -5.70 31.87
C ASP A 359 4.53 -6.09 30.41
N TYR A 360 3.85 -5.22 29.64
CA TYR A 360 3.65 -5.44 28.20
C TYR A 360 4.98 -5.51 27.44
N PHE A 361 5.98 -4.70 27.82
CA PHE A 361 7.31 -4.79 27.21
C PHE A 361 7.99 -6.12 27.47
N ASP A 362 7.96 -6.58 28.71
CA ASP A 362 8.69 -7.77 29.14
C ASP A 362 7.98 -9.06 28.70
N GLN A 363 6.66 -9.09 28.71
CA GLN A 363 5.88 -10.29 28.36
C GLN A 363 5.55 -10.41 26.88
N VAL A 364 5.35 -9.29 26.16
CA VAL A 364 4.86 -9.29 24.77
C VAL A 364 5.89 -8.74 23.80
N LEU A 365 6.29 -7.46 23.94
CA LEU A 365 7.06 -6.78 22.91
C LEU A 365 8.44 -7.40 22.71
N LYS A 366 9.23 -7.52 23.78
CA LYS A 366 10.62 -8.01 23.69
C LYS A 366 10.66 -9.47 23.21
N PRO A 367 9.89 -10.42 23.80
CA PRO A 367 10.01 -11.81 23.41
C PRO A 367 9.54 -12.08 21.97
N LEU A 368 8.48 -11.40 21.51
CA LEU A 368 8.01 -11.55 20.13
C LEU A 368 8.99 -10.90 19.15
N THR A 369 9.49 -9.70 19.46
CA THR A 369 10.47 -9.03 18.60
C THR A 369 11.76 -9.85 18.48
N GLU A 370 12.26 -10.40 19.58
CA GLU A 370 13.41 -11.33 19.58
C GLU A 370 13.10 -12.57 18.74
N THR A 371 11.96 -13.23 18.94
CA THR A 371 11.57 -14.42 18.14
C THR A 371 11.55 -14.11 16.65
N ARG A 372 10.84 -13.05 16.23
CA ARG A 372 10.70 -12.68 14.81
C ARG A 372 12.00 -12.17 14.19
N ARG A 373 12.90 -11.58 14.99
CA ARG A 373 14.16 -11.01 14.51
C ARG A 373 15.28 -12.05 14.47
N ASP A 374 15.40 -12.81 15.55
CA ASP A 374 16.59 -13.58 15.89
C ASP A 374 16.36 -15.10 15.84
N HIS A 375 15.12 -15.55 15.59
CA HIS A 375 14.79 -16.98 15.43
C HIS A 375 14.02 -17.32 14.15
N GLU A 376 13.57 -16.33 13.37
CA GLU A 376 12.84 -16.53 12.13
C GLU A 376 13.58 -15.99 10.91
N GLU A 377 13.42 -16.68 9.78
CA GLU A 377 14.03 -16.26 8.52
C GLU A 377 13.43 -14.94 8.03
N GLN A 378 14.31 -13.95 7.79
CA GLN A 378 13.95 -12.64 7.28
C GLN A 378 14.26 -12.55 5.79
N PHE A 379 13.35 -11.93 5.03
CA PHE A 379 13.52 -11.71 3.60
C PHE A 379 13.77 -10.23 3.37
N VAL A 380 14.99 -9.88 2.96
CA VAL A 380 15.43 -8.50 2.76
C VAL A 380 15.73 -8.28 1.28
N ILE A 381 15.31 -7.14 0.75
CA ILE A 381 15.56 -6.80 -0.66
C ILE A 381 17.06 -6.65 -0.89
N ASP A 382 17.55 -7.34 -1.91
CA ASP A 382 18.94 -7.33 -2.33
C ASP A 382 19.34 -5.96 -2.89
N THR A 383 20.08 -5.20 -2.08
CA THR A 383 20.64 -3.88 -2.43
C THR A 383 22.10 -3.79 -2.02
N PRO A 384 22.91 -2.91 -2.64
CA PRO A 384 24.27 -2.64 -2.19
C PRO A 384 24.35 -2.29 -0.69
N SER A 385 23.51 -1.37 -0.20
CA SER A 385 23.47 -1.01 1.22
C SER A 385 23.05 -2.17 2.12
N ALA A 386 22.05 -2.98 1.74
CA ALA A 386 21.66 -4.15 2.52
C ALA A 386 22.79 -5.20 2.59
N ARG A 387 23.46 -5.49 1.46
CA ARG A 387 24.62 -6.39 1.42
C ARG A 387 25.75 -5.90 2.31
N GLU A 388 25.99 -4.60 2.33
CA GLU A 388 27.01 -3.98 3.16
C GLU A 388 26.67 -4.04 4.64
N ARG A 389 25.43 -3.69 5.01
CA ARG A 389 24.91 -3.74 6.39
C ARG A 389 24.89 -5.16 6.96
N LEU A 390 24.53 -6.14 6.14
CA LEU A 390 24.39 -7.55 6.53
C LEU A 390 25.66 -8.38 6.29
N ASN A 391 26.73 -7.76 5.78
CA ASN A 391 27.99 -8.43 5.43
C ASN A 391 27.80 -9.63 4.46
N ILE A 392 26.93 -9.49 3.46
CA ILE A 392 26.64 -10.53 2.46
C ILE A 392 27.43 -10.24 1.18
N ALA A 393 28.40 -11.10 0.87
CA ALA A 393 29.23 -10.97 -0.32
C ALA A 393 28.43 -11.14 -1.64
N PRO A 394 28.79 -10.45 -2.73
CA PRO A 394 28.19 -10.65 -4.04
C PRO A 394 28.22 -12.13 -4.47
N GLY A 395 27.09 -12.66 -4.93
CA GLY A 395 26.92 -14.07 -5.27
C GLY A 395 26.47 -14.97 -4.10
N SER A 396 26.50 -14.48 -2.86
CA SER A 396 25.76 -15.06 -1.74
C SER A 396 24.39 -14.41 -1.59
N TYR A 397 23.42 -15.17 -1.09
CA TYR A 397 22.05 -14.75 -0.81
C TYR A 397 21.69 -14.84 0.68
N ARG A 398 22.60 -15.29 1.53
CA ARG A 398 22.35 -15.47 2.97
C ARG A 398 23.45 -14.80 3.78
N THR A 399 23.11 -14.38 5.00
CA THR A 399 24.11 -14.00 5.99
C THR A 399 25.12 -15.13 6.21
N PRO A 400 26.41 -14.83 6.37
CA PRO A 400 27.40 -15.83 6.74
C PRO A 400 27.02 -16.53 8.05
N ASP A 401 27.51 -17.75 8.24
CA ASP A 401 27.36 -18.44 9.51
C ASP A 401 28.10 -17.70 10.61
N ASP A 402 27.38 -17.34 11.67
CA ASP A 402 27.98 -16.75 12.87
C ASP A 402 28.45 -17.91 13.77
N ARG A 403 29.77 -18.09 13.86
CA ARG A 403 30.37 -19.16 14.67
C ARG A 403 30.18 -18.96 16.17
N ASP A 404 29.94 -17.71 16.59
CA ASP A 404 29.77 -17.36 17.99
C ASP A 404 28.29 -17.42 18.42
N LYS A 405 27.35 -17.56 17.45
CA LYS A 405 25.91 -17.67 17.68
C LYS A 405 25.29 -18.84 16.89
N PRO A 406 25.55 -20.09 17.29
CA PRO A 406 24.99 -21.26 16.63
C PRO A 406 23.45 -21.20 16.62
N GLY A 407 22.85 -21.25 15.43
CA GLY A 407 21.40 -21.14 15.21
C GLY A 407 20.94 -19.80 14.61
N GLN A 408 21.76 -18.75 14.64
CA GLN A 408 21.48 -17.46 13.96
C GLN A 408 22.12 -17.33 12.56
N SER A 409 22.79 -18.40 12.13
CA SER A 409 23.44 -18.52 10.82
C SER A 409 22.43 -18.52 9.67
N GLY A 410 22.68 -17.72 8.63
CA GLY A 410 21.87 -17.72 7.40
C GLY A 410 20.43 -17.22 7.53
N MET A 411 20.07 -16.59 8.66
CA MET A 411 18.72 -16.13 8.99
C MET A 411 18.19 -15.02 8.09
N VAL A 412 19.05 -14.13 7.60
CA VAL A 412 18.62 -13.10 6.66
C VAL A 412 18.92 -13.57 5.25
N ARG A 413 17.86 -13.68 4.47
CA ARG A 413 17.91 -14.07 3.06
C ARG A 413 17.65 -12.86 2.19
N LEU A 414 18.58 -12.60 1.27
CA LEU A 414 18.41 -11.61 0.23
C LEU A 414 17.47 -12.14 -0.86
N VAL A 415 16.38 -11.41 -1.07
CA VAL A 415 15.46 -11.65 -2.16
C VAL A 415 15.67 -10.63 -3.24
N GLN A 416 15.55 -11.09 -4.49
CA GLN A 416 15.45 -10.17 -5.60
C GLN A 416 14.13 -9.45 -5.49
N LEU A 417 14.10 -8.20 -5.93
CA LEU A 417 12.85 -7.53 -6.16
C LEU A 417 12.44 -7.81 -7.60
N PRO A 418 11.57 -8.81 -7.87
CA PRO A 418 11.16 -9.07 -9.22
C PRO A 418 10.43 -7.84 -9.73
N ARG A 419 10.93 -7.27 -10.83
CA ARG A 419 10.18 -6.22 -11.53
C ARG A 419 8.85 -6.80 -11.94
N ILE A 420 7.77 -6.20 -11.44
CA ILE A 420 6.45 -6.64 -11.81
C ILE A 420 6.22 -6.16 -13.24
N ARG A 421 5.80 -7.06 -14.11
CA ARG A 421 5.63 -6.77 -15.53
C ARG A 421 4.33 -5.99 -15.71
N VAL A 422 4.42 -4.67 -15.60
CA VAL A 422 3.32 -3.75 -15.88
C VAL A 422 3.10 -3.58 -17.38
N SER A 423 1.83 -3.44 -17.76
CA SER A 423 1.39 -3.24 -19.14
C SER A 423 1.21 -1.77 -19.53
N ASN A 424 1.12 -0.87 -18.54
CA ASN A 424 0.84 0.55 -18.76
C ASN A 424 1.80 1.47 -17.99
N VAL A 425 2.02 2.67 -18.53
CA VAL A 425 2.95 3.67 -17.98
C VAL A 425 2.49 4.19 -16.63
N ASP A 426 1.19 4.39 -16.45
CA ASP A 426 0.65 4.98 -15.24
C ASP A 426 0.96 4.15 -13.99
N THR A 427 0.59 2.88 -14.03
CA THR A 427 0.88 1.91 -12.96
C THR A 427 2.39 1.84 -12.75
N MET A 428 3.20 1.83 -13.81
CA MET A 428 4.67 1.88 -13.66
C MET A 428 5.11 3.12 -12.88
N MET A 429 4.62 4.30 -13.24
CA MET A 429 5.02 5.57 -12.62
C MET A 429 4.59 5.66 -11.16
N ARG A 430 3.44 5.08 -10.79
CA ARG A 430 3.04 4.91 -9.39
C ARG A 430 3.96 3.94 -8.65
N LEU A 431 4.29 2.81 -9.28
CA LEU A 431 5.18 1.81 -8.69
C LEU A 431 6.61 2.30 -8.52
N MET A 432 7.08 3.28 -9.30
CA MET A 432 8.42 3.85 -9.17
C MET A 432 8.69 4.32 -7.74
N THR A 433 7.72 4.95 -7.06
CA THR A 433 7.86 5.38 -5.66
C THR A 433 8.14 4.21 -4.72
N TYR A 434 7.48 3.06 -4.93
CA TYR A 434 7.74 1.84 -4.13
C TYR A 434 9.08 1.18 -4.50
N TYR A 435 9.46 1.24 -5.79
CA TYR A 435 10.73 0.69 -6.27
C TYR A 435 11.97 1.47 -5.80
N PHE A 436 11.79 2.73 -5.42
CA PHE A 436 12.85 3.63 -5.02
C PHE A 436 13.63 3.11 -3.81
N ARG A 437 14.94 3.41 -3.78
CA ARG A 437 15.86 3.01 -2.72
C ARG A 437 16.39 4.23 -1.96
N PRO A 438 15.78 4.59 -0.82
CA PRO A 438 16.18 5.74 -0.01
C PRO A 438 17.67 5.78 0.32
N GLU A 439 18.21 4.70 0.88
CA GLU A 439 19.63 4.59 1.29
C GLU A 439 20.60 4.75 0.09
N GLU A 440 20.14 4.40 -1.11
CA GLU A 440 20.92 4.52 -2.34
C GLU A 440 20.85 5.92 -2.97
N ALA A 441 19.95 6.77 -2.46
CA ALA A 441 19.76 8.14 -2.92
C ALA A 441 20.56 9.18 -2.11
N GLN A 442 21.38 8.75 -1.16
CA GLN A 442 22.17 9.67 -0.33
C GLN A 442 23.04 10.58 -1.21
N GLY A 443 22.93 11.90 -0.98
CA GLY A 443 23.65 12.93 -1.73
C GLY A 443 23.01 13.31 -3.08
N LEU A 444 21.84 12.78 -3.41
CA LEU A 444 21.09 13.15 -4.61
C LEU A 444 19.89 14.03 -4.26
N ASP A 445 19.80 15.16 -4.96
CA ASP A 445 18.65 16.07 -4.96
C ASP A 445 18.46 16.56 -6.39
N PHE A 446 17.36 16.17 -7.04
CA PHE A 446 17.06 16.55 -8.41
C PHE A 446 15.60 16.33 -8.80
N THR A 447 15.17 17.11 -9.79
CA THR A 447 13.88 16.95 -10.47
C THR A 447 14.07 16.40 -11.88
N CYS A 448 13.40 15.30 -12.20
CA CYS A 448 13.40 14.67 -13.51
C CYS A 448 12.04 14.82 -14.21
N GLN A 449 12.01 15.52 -15.33
CA GLN A 449 10.89 15.51 -16.27
C GLN A 449 10.97 14.26 -17.15
N MET A 450 9.88 13.52 -17.26
CA MET A 450 9.76 12.33 -18.10
C MET A 450 8.67 12.55 -19.14
N ASP A 451 9.10 12.73 -20.39
CA ASP A 451 8.22 12.93 -21.54
C ASP A 451 8.10 11.62 -22.33
N LEU A 452 7.04 10.88 -22.03
CA LEU A 452 6.76 9.58 -22.62
C LEU A 452 5.81 9.75 -23.81
N THR A 453 6.33 9.62 -25.02
CA THR A 453 5.55 9.82 -26.26
C THR A 453 4.86 8.53 -26.70
N GLY A 454 3.85 8.64 -27.56
CA GLY A 454 3.13 7.48 -28.12
C GLY A 454 1.91 7.06 -27.30
N PRO A 455 1.20 5.99 -27.72
CA PRO A 455 0.00 5.51 -27.04
C PRO A 455 0.26 5.13 -25.59
N GLY A 456 -0.62 5.55 -24.67
CA GLY A 456 -0.46 5.30 -23.23
C GLY A 456 0.71 6.03 -22.56
N GLY A 457 1.40 6.92 -23.30
CA GLY A 457 2.40 7.82 -22.75
C GLY A 457 1.80 8.96 -21.93
N GLY A 458 2.62 9.94 -21.60
CA GLY A 458 2.24 11.07 -20.78
C GLY A 458 3.45 11.84 -20.30
N GLN A 459 3.18 12.89 -19.53
CA GLN A 459 4.21 13.73 -18.95
C GLN A 459 4.17 13.59 -17.44
N TRP A 460 5.35 13.45 -16.87
CA TRP A 460 5.51 13.10 -15.48
C TRP A 460 6.68 13.83 -14.87
N VAL A 461 6.54 14.20 -13.61
CA VAL A 461 7.58 14.82 -12.81
C VAL A 461 7.95 13.86 -11.70
N MET A 462 9.22 13.44 -11.68
CA MET A 462 9.81 12.70 -10.57
C MET A 462 10.73 13.63 -9.79
N THR A 463 10.55 13.70 -8.48
CA THR A 463 11.38 14.50 -7.58
C THR A 463 12.07 13.56 -6.60
N VAL A 464 13.40 13.63 -6.55
CA VAL A 464 14.23 12.94 -5.57
C VAL A 464 14.85 13.99 -4.67
N ALA A 465 14.48 14.00 -3.39
CA ALA A 465 15.01 14.93 -2.41
C ALA A 465 14.96 14.28 -1.02
N GLN A 466 15.99 14.54 -0.19
CA GLN A 466 16.05 14.02 1.19
C GLN A 466 15.82 12.49 1.29
N GLN A 467 16.37 11.72 0.35
CA GLN A 467 16.16 10.26 0.27
C GLN A 467 14.68 9.85 0.15
N ARG A 468 13.83 10.72 -0.42
CA ARG A 468 12.45 10.42 -0.79
C ARG A 468 12.28 10.57 -2.30
N CYS A 469 11.35 9.80 -2.86
CA CYS A 469 10.94 9.89 -4.26
C CYS A 469 9.46 10.23 -4.32
N ARG A 470 9.10 11.21 -5.15
CA ARG A 470 7.72 11.53 -5.48
C ARG A 470 7.57 11.51 -6.99
N VAL A 471 6.49 10.91 -7.47
CA VAL A 471 6.16 10.86 -8.89
C VAL A 471 4.73 11.35 -9.08
N GLN A 472 4.55 12.33 -9.95
CA GLN A 472 3.24 12.93 -10.22
C GLN A 472 3.05 13.21 -11.72
N PRO A 473 1.81 13.12 -12.24
CA PRO A 473 1.52 13.54 -13.61
C PRO A 473 1.68 15.05 -13.76
N GLY A 474 2.19 15.50 -14.91
CA GLY A 474 2.33 16.91 -15.24
C GLY A 474 3.65 17.27 -15.90
N GLN A 475 3.90 18.58 -15.96
CA GLN A 475 5.14 19.18 -16.44
C GLN A 475 5.75 20.06 -15.36
N THR A 476 7.05 20.27 -15.44
CA THR A 476 7.76 21.29 -14.67
C THR A 476 8.67 22.10 -15.59
N GLU A 477 8.79 23.40 -15.32
CA GLU A 477 9.75 24.27 -16.01
C GLU A 477 11.16 24.13 -15.42
N ASN A 478 11.26 23.70 -14.16
CA ASN A 478 12.51 23.57 -13.41
C ASN A 478 12.93 22.11 -13.29
N SER A 479 13.27 21.46 -14.41
CA SER A 479 13.83 20.10 -14.40
C SER A 479 15.35 20.11 -14.50
N ASP A 480 16.03 19.42 -13.59
CA ASP A 480 17.47 19.14 -13.69
C ASP A 480 17.78 18.19 -14.85
N LEU A 481 16.91 17.21 -15.06
CA LEU A 481 17.02 16.20 -16.13
C LEU A 481 15.68 16.08 -16.85
N THR A 482 15.71 16.07 -18.18
CA THR A 482 14.55 15.67 -18.99
C THR A 482 14.88 14.39 -19.74
N ILE A 483 14.05 13.35 -19.55
CA ILE A 483 14.11 12.08 -20.27
C ILE A 483 12.94 12.03 -21.24
N ARG A 484 13.23 11.99 -22.54
CA ARG A 484 12.21 11.83 -23.58
C ARG A 484 12.39 10.51 -24.31
N CYS A 485 11.35 9.69 -24.32
CA CYS A 485 11.35 8.42 -25.08
C CYS A 485 9.93 7.93 -25.36
N ASP A 486 9.79 6.91 -26.20
CA ASP A 486 8.51 6.25 -26.45
C ASP A 486 8.03 5.45 -25.23
N ALA A 487 6.72 5.44 -24.97
CA ALA A 487 6.10 4.77 -23.83
C ALA A 487 6.34 3.25 -23.82
N HIS A 488 6.26 2.58 -24.98
CA HIS A 488 6.56 1.15 -25.06
C HIS A 488 8.05 0.86 -24.87
N LEU A 489 8.92 1.78 -25.30
CA LEU A 489 10.34 1.69 -24.98
C LEU A 489 10.59 1.80 -23.47
N PHE A 490 9.97 2.78 -22.80
CA PHE A 490 10.04 2.95 -21.36
C PHE A 490 9.60 1.68 -20.62
N LEU A 491 8.44 1.12 -20.97
CA LEU A 491 7.93 -0.12 -20.38
C LEU A 491 8.84 -1.32 -20.68
N GLY A 492 9.35 -1.45 -21.91
CA GLY A 492 10.30 -2.50 -22.28
C GLY A 492 11.61 -2.45 -21.49
N ILE A 493 12.10 -1.25 -21.16
CA ILE A 493 13.28 -1.07 -20.30
C ILE A 493 12.96 -1.54 -18.86
N HIS A 494 11.79 -1.19 -18.35
CA HIS A 494 11.37 -1.63 -17.02
C HIS A 494 11.18 -3.15 -16.96
N ARG A 495 10.60 -3.76 -17.99
CA ARG A 495 10.44 -5.22 -18.09
C ARG A 495 11.75 -5.98 -18.32
N GLY A 496 12.86 -5.29 -18.62
CA GLY A 496 14.15 -5.90 -18.94
C GLY A 496 14.25 -6.44 -20.38
N GLU A 497 13.25 -6.15 -21.21
CA GLU A 497 13.19 -6.57 -22.62
C GLU A 497 14.02 -5.66 -23.54
N ARG A 498 14.33 -4.44 -23.07
CA ARG A 498 15.09 -3.43 -23.82
C ARG A 498 16.21 -2.85 -22.97
N SER A 499 17.35 -2.59 -23.59
CA SER A 499 18.49 -1.94 -22.93
C SER A 499 18.35 -0.42 -22.97
N ALA A 500 18.38 0.22 -21.80
CA ALA A 500 18.41 1.67 -21.68
C ALA A 500 19.65 2.27 -22.36
N VAL A 501 20.82 1.68 -22.12
CA VAL A 501 22.10 2.13 -22.69
C VAL A 501 22.08 2.06 -24.22
N LYS A 502 21.66 0.92 -24.80
CA LYS A 502 21.54 0.79 -26.28
C LYS A 502 20.54 1.79 -26.86
N SER A 503 19.46 2.06 -26.14
CA SER A 503 18.42 2.99 -26.58
C SER A 503 18.86 4.46 -26.51
N LEU A 504 19.74 4.79 -25.56
CA LEU A 504 20.43 6.07 -25.50
C LEU A 504 21.41 6.23 -26.67
N LEU A 505 22.27 5.23 -26.92
CA LEU A 505 23.25 5.26 -28.02
C LEU A 505 22.59 5.32 -29.41
N THR A 506 21.41 4.72 -29.57
CA THR A 506 20.63 4.77 -30.83
C THR A 506 19.71 5.98 -30.95
N GLY A 507 19.75 6.93 -30.01
CA GLY A 507 18.98 8.17 -30.05
C GLY A 507 17.47 8.00 -29.77
N LYS A 508 17.03 6.81 -29.34
CA LYS A 508 15.63 6.53 -28.97
C LYS A 508 15.26 7.08 -27.60
N ILE A 509 16.25 7.26 -26.72
CA ILE A 509 16.15 8.06 -25.51
C ILE A 509 16.89 9.37 -25.76
N LYS A 510 16.24 10.49 -25.50
CA LYS A 510 16.84 11.82 -25.56
C LYS A 510 16.94 12.38 -24.14
N LEU A 511 18.11 12.90 -23.78
CA LEU A 511 18.39 13.50 -22.48
C LEU A 511 18.70 14.99 -22.62
N MET A 512 18.06 15.83 -21.83
CA MET A 512 18.31 17.28 -21.73
C MET A 512 18.63 17.64 -20.28
N GLY A 513 19.38 18.73 -20.07
CA GLY A 513 19.88 19.13 -18.74
C GLY A 513 21.10 18.31 -18.29
N ARG A 514 21.15 17.99 -17.00
CA ARG A 514 22.20 17.27 -16.28
C ARG A 514 22.18 15.77 -16.57
N ARG A 515 22.71 15.39 -17.73
CA ARG A 515 22.65 14.02 -18.28
C ARG A 515 23.31 12.97 -17.38
N GLU A 516 24.28 13.36 -16.56
CA GLU A 516 24.95 12.49 -15.60
C GLU A 516 23.97 11.87 -14.58
N LEU A 517 22.86 12.56 -14.26
CA LEU A 517 21.82 12.05 -13.36
C LEU A 517 21.14 10.78 -13.90
N PHE A 518 21.13 10.58 -15.22
CA PHE A 518 20.59 9.36 -15.82
C PHE A 518 21.34 8.10 -15.36
N LEU A 519 22.65 8.23 -15.06
CA LEU A 519 23.46 7.12 -14.58
C LEU A 519 23.15 6.72 -13.12
N ALA A 520 22.44 7.57 -12.37
CA ALA A 520 22.00 7.25 -11.01
C ALA A 520 20.77 6.32 -10.99
N PHE A 521 19.96 6.27 -12.06
CA PHE A 521 18.72 5.50 -12.09
C PHE A 521 18.87 4.01 -11.76
N PRO A 522 19.87 3.27 -12.29
CA PRO A 522 20.06 1.86 -11.94
C PRO A 522 20.33 1.62 -10.45
N ARG A 523 20.92 2.61 -9.77
CA ARG A 523 21.16 2.59 -8.32
C ARG A 523 19.88 2.91 -7.53
N LEU A 524 19.09 3.87 -8.00
CA LEU A 524 17.85 4.31 -7.34
C LEU A 524 16.68 3.33 -7.52
N PHE A 525 16.61 2.67 -8.68
CA PHE A 525 15.52 1.78 -9.08
C PHE A 525 16.12 0.49 -9.62
N PRO A 526 16.36 -0.50 -8.74
CA PRO A 526 17.19 -1.64 -9.10
C PRO A 526 16.70 -2.36 -10.37
N VAL A 527 17.62 -2.51 -11.31
CA VAL A 527 17.69 -3.68 -12.21
C VAL A 527 18.48 -4.73 -11.41
N ARG A 528 18.36 -6.04 -11.70
CA ARG A 528 19.08 -7.12 -11.00
C ARG A 528 20.49 -6.68 -10.53
N PRO A 529 20.88 -6.92 -9.28
CA PRO A 529 22.14 -6.45 -8.72
C PRO A 529 23.31 -6.98 -9.55
N ALA A 530 24.37 -6.17 -9.64
CA ALA A 530 25.56 -6.54 -10.38
C ALA A 530 26.25 -7.75 -9.72
N GLU A 531 26.37 -8.85 -10.46
CA GLU A 531 27.09 -10.07 -10.06
C GLU A 531 28.45 -10.15 -10.78
N GLY A 532 29.39 -10.94 -10.24
CA GLY A 532 30.67 -11.27 -10.90
C GLY A 532 31.93 -10.72 -10.23
N LEU A 533 33.07 -10.99 -10.86
CA LEU A 533 34.43 -10.71 -10.32
C LEU A 533 34.65 -9.23 -9.96
N LEU A 534 34.20 -8.30 -10.81
CA LEU A 534 34.35 -6.85 -10.55
C LEU A 534 33.53 -6.39 -9.36
N ALA A 535 32.29 -6.87 -9.22
CA ALA A 535 31.45 -6.58 -8.06
C ALA A 535 32.06 -7.15 -6.77
N MET A 536 32.61 -8.36 -6.83
CA MET A 536 33.28 -9.01 -5.70
C MET A 536 34.57 -8.27 -5.29
N LEU A 537 35.41 -7.87 -6.26
CA LEU A 537 36.62 -7.09 -6.00
C LEU A 537 36.28 -5.72 -5.39
N GLY A 538 35.30 -5.01 -5.95
CA GLY A 538 34.84 -3.73 -5.42
C GLY A 538 34.27 -3.85 -3.99
N TRP A 539 33.56 -4.94 -3.68
CA TRP A 539 33.09 -5.22 -2.32
C TRP A 539 34.26 -5.50 -1.36
N ARG A 540 35.23 -6.34 -1.75
CA ARG A 540 36.42 -6.64 -0.92
C ARG A 540 37.25 -5.40 -0.64
N LEU A 541 37.50 -4.55 -1.64
CA LEU A 541 38.23 -3.29 -1.47
C LEU A 541 37.56 -2.37 -0.45
N ARG A 542 36.22 -2.25 -0.50
CA ARG A 542 35.45 -1.48 0.50
C ARG A 542 35.56 -2.07 1.91
N GLN A 543 35.50 -3.40 2.06
CA GLN A 543 35.68 -4.05 3.35
C GLN A 543 37.08 -3.83 3.94
N VAL A 544 38.12 -3.88 3.10
CA VAL A 544 39.50 -3.57 3.51
C VAL A 544 39.62 -2.10 3.92
N TRP A 545 39.09 -1.18 3.12
CA TRP A 545 39.10 0.25 3.42
C TRP A 545 38.42 0.57 4.76
N LYS A 546 37.26 -0.03 5.04
CA LYS A 546 36.58 0.08 6.34
C LYS A 546 37.42 -0.44 7.50
N ARG A 547 38.03 -1.63 7.37
CA ARG A 547 38.90 -2.18 8.43
C ARG A 547 40.11 -1.29 8.71
N VAL A 548 40.63 -0.60 7.69
CA VAL A 548 41.78 0.30 7.80
C VAL A 548 41.39 1.67 8.39
N HIS A 549 40.21 2.19 8.09
CA HIS A 549 39.77 3.51 8.58
C HIS A 549 38.97 3.48 9.89
N TYR A 550 38.25 2.39 10.18
CA TYR A 550 37.56 2.22 11.46
C TYR A 550 38.55 1.97 12.62
N LYS A 551 39.69 1.32 12.33
CA LYS A 551 40.83 1.22 13.28
C LYS A 551 41.57 2.54 13.56
N ARG A 552 41.18 3.64 12.92
CA ARG A 552 41.74 4.99 13.15
C ARG A 552 40.78 5.92 13.91
N SER A 553 39.57 5.45 14.23
CA SER A 553 38.53 6.21 14.94
C SER A 553 38.16 5.64 16.32
N GLU A 554 38.86 4.59 16.75
CA GLU A 554 38.99 4.18 18.16
C GLU A 554 40.39 4.59 18.64
#